data_AF-A0A376FAE8-F1
#
_entry.id   AF-A0A376FAE8-F1
#
_cell.length_a   1.000
_cell.length_b   1.000
_cell.length_c   1.000
_cell.angle_alpha   90.00
_cell.angle_beta   90.00
_cell.angle_gamma   90.00
#
_symmetry.space_group_name_H-M   'P 1'
#
loop_
_entity.id
_entity.type
_entity.pdbx_description
1 polymer ?
#
loop_
_entity_poly.entity_id
_entity_poly.type
_entity_poly.pdbx_seq_one_letter_code
_entity_poly.pdbx_strand_id
1 'polypeptide(L)' 'MVAVIQLSIALGSTAGGLVFDHSGWQSTFALSGMLLLGAVVLTLLLSRVHKSLAG' A
#
# COMPACT_ATOMS: atom_id res chain seq x y z
N MET A 1 -21.38 -1.04 -2.26
CA MET A 1 -20.04 -0.40 -2.27
C MET A 1 -19.04 -1.20 -1.42
N VAL A 2 -18.95 -2.52 -1.68
CA VAL A 2 -18.14 -3.50 -0.91
C VAL A 2 -17.11 -4.21 -1.78
N ALA A 3 -17.37 -4.33 -3.09
CA ALA A 3 -16.49 -4.99 -4.03
C ALA A 3 -15.09 -4.33 -4.11
N VAL A 4 -15.03 -3.00 -4.04
CA VAL A 4 -13.76 -2.26 -4.06
C VAL A 4 -12.93 -2.55 -2.81
N ILE A 5 -13.59 -2.63 -1.65
CA ILE A 5 -12.93 -2.93 -0.38
C ILE A 5 -12.40 -4.37 -0.38
N GLN A 6 -13.23 -5.33 -0.83
CA GLN A 6 -12.82 -6.74 -0.94
C GLN A 6 -11.72 -6.96 -1.97
N LEU A 7 -11.74 -6.23 -3.09
CA LEU A 7 -10.67 -6.25 -4.08
C LEU A 7 -9.36 -5.75 -3.46
N SER A 8 -9.40 -4.66 -2.69
CA SER A 8 -8.22 -4.10 -2.03
C SER A 8 -7.64 -5.04 -0.97
N ILE A 9 -8.51 -5.75 -0.23
CA ILE A 9 -8.10 -6.76 0.76
C ILE A 9 -7.52 -7.99 0.06
N ALA A 10 -8.16 -8.47 -1.00
CA ALA A 10 -7.69 -9.62 -1.79
C ALA A 10 -6.33 -9.34 -2.45
N LEU A 11 -6.13 -8.13 -3.00
CA LEU A 11 -4.84 -7.69 -3.54
C LEU A 11 -3.78 -7.57 -2.44
N GLY A 12 -4.13 -7.00 -1.28
CA GLY A 12 -3.22 -6.90 -0.14
C GLY A 12 -2.77 -8.26 0.38
N SER A 13 -3.68 -9.24 0.48
CA SER A 13 -3.36 -10.60 0.88
C SER A 13 -2.57 -11.38 -0.17
N THR A 14 -2.82 -11.13 -1.46
CA THR A 14 -2.08 -11.78 -2.57
C THR A 14 -0.65 -11.23 -2.65
N ALA A 15 -0.49 -9.91 -2.57
CA ALA A 15 0.82 -9.27 -2.57
C ALA A 15 1.61 -9.61 -1.30
N GLY A 16 0.97 -9.58 -0.13
CA GLY A 16 1.60 -9.98 1.13
C GLY A 16 1.98 -11.47 1.18
N GLY A 17 1.13 -12.35 0.64
CA GLY A 17 1.38 -13.78 0.55
C GLY A 17 2.50 -14.14 -0.43
N LEU A 18 2.55 -13.51 -1.61
CA LEU A 18 3.64 -13.68 -2.58
C LEU A 18 4.99 -13.21 -2.02
N VAL A 19 4.99 -12.10 -1.30
CA VAL A 19 6.21 -11.59 -0.64
C VAL A 19 6.66 -12.54 0.47
N PHE A 20 5.73 -13.13 1.22
CA PHE A 20 6.01 -14.10 2.28
C PHE A 20 6.63 -15.41 1.76
N ASP A 21 6.18 -15.89 0.60
CA ASP A 21 6.59 -17.17 0.00
C ASP A 21 8.07 -17.20 -0.45
N HIS A 22 8.71 -16.04 -0.68
CA HIS A 22 10.03 -16.01 -1.33
C HIS A 22 11.27 -15.96 -0.41
N SER A 23 11.20 -15.64 0.90
CA SER A 23 12.47 -15.33 1.62
C SER A 23 12.59 -15.37 3.16
N GLY A 24 11.60 -15.83 3.94
CA GLY A 24 11.74 -15.79 5.41
C GLY A 24 11.93 -14.36 5.97
N TRP A 25 12.62 -14.16 7.11
CA TRP A 25 12.68 -12.91 7.90
C TRP A 25 12.94 -11.58 7.14
N GLN A 26 13.59 -11.62 5.98
CA GLN A 26 13.83 -10.43 5.13
C GLN A 26 12.56 -9.89 4.46
N SER A 27 11.59 -10.77 4.22
CA SER A 27 10.33 -10.46 3.56
C SER A 27 9.48 -9.45 4.35
N THR A 28 9.40 -9.60 5.68
CA THR A 28 8.67 -8.68 6.56
C THR A 28 9.22 -7.25 6.52
N PHE A 29 10.54 -7.11 6.39
CA PHE A 29 11.21 -5.81 6.32
C PHE A 29 10.95 -5.13 4.97
N ALA A 30 11.04 -5.88 3.88
CA ALA A 30 10.70 -5.39 2.54
C ALA A 30 9.22 -5.00 2.42
N LEU A 31 8.31 -5.78 3.01
CA LEU A 31 6.87 -5.52 3.02
C LEU A 31 6.54 -4.26 3.82
N SER A 32 7.16 -4.08 5.00
CA SER A 32 7.03 -2.85 5.78
C SER A 32 7.59 -1.63 5.05
N GLY A 33 8.73 -1.78 4.34
CA GLY A 33 9.31 -0.74 3.49
C GLY A 33 8.39 -0.34 2.32
N MET A 34 7.80 -1.30 1.63
CA MET A 34 6.81 -1.03 0.57
C MET A 34 5.56 -0.33 1.12
N LEU A 35 5.09 -0.73 2.30
CA LEU A 35 3.96 -0.07 2.96
C LEU A 35 4.29 1.39 3.28
N LEU A 36 5.50 1.65 3.79
CA LEU A 36 5.97 3.00 4.11
C LEU A 36 6.13 3.87 2.86
N LEU A 37 6.68 3.31 1.77
CA LEU A 37 6.76 3.99 0.48
C LEU A 37 5.37 4.27 -0.10
N GLY A 38 4.44 3.33 0.03
CA GLY A 38 3.03 3.52 -0.33
C GLY A 38 2.39 4.66 0.44
N ALA A 39 2.64 4.73 1.76
CA ALA A 39 2.17 5.82 2.60
C ALA A 39 2.75 7.18 2.17
N VAL A 40 4.05 7.24 1.86
CA VAL A 40 4.70 8.46 1.32
C VAL A 40 4.01 8.93 0.04
N VAL A 41 3.78 8.03 -0.92
CA VAL A 41 3.10 8.37 -2.18
C VAL A 41 1.69 8.87 -1.92
N LEU A 42 0.93 8.20 -1.04
CA LEU A 42 -0.42 8.61 -0.68
C LEU A 42 -0.47 10.00 -0.03
N THR A 43 0.44 10.26 0.91
CA THR A 43 0.57 11.57 1.56
C THR A 43 0.90 12.66 0.56
N LEU A 44 1.82 12.41 -0.38
CA LEU A 44 2.16 13.38 -1.43
C LEU A 44 0.99 13.64 -2.39
N LEU A 45 0.25 12.60 -2.79
CA LEU A 45 -0.94 12.74 -3.61
C LEU A 45 -2.03 13.53 -2.87
N LEU A 46 -2.27 13.22 -1.60
CA LEU A 46 -3.21 13.95 -0.77
C LEU A 46 -2.80 15.42 -0.58
N SER A 47 -1.51 15.71 -0.38
CA SER A 47 -0.99 17.07 -0.35
C SER A 47 -1.18 17.82 -1.67
N ARG A 48 -1.03 17.14 -2.81
CA ARG A 48 -1.29 17.72 -4.14
C ARG A 48 -2.78 18.03 -4.34
N VAL A 49 -3.65 17.09 -3.98
CA VAL A 49 -5.11 17.27 -4.03
C VAL A 49 -5.55 18.39 -3.10
N HIS A 50 -4.99 18.46 -1.89
CA HIS A 50 -5.28 19.53 -0.94
C HIS A 50 -4.81 20.91 -1.45
N LYS A 51 -3.62 21.01 -2.06
CA LYS A 51 -3.18 22.25 -2.73
C LYS A 51 -4.11 22.65 -3.88
N SER A 52 -4.68 21.68 -4.61
CA SER A 52 -5.61 21.94 -5.71
C SER A 52 -7.00 22.40 -5.24
N LEU A 53 -7.37 22.15 -3.99
CA LEU A 53 -8.63 22.58 -3.40
C LEU A 53 -8.52 23.93 -2.67
N ALA A 54 -7.29 24.37 -2.38
CA ALA A 54 -7.00 25.59 -1.62
C ALA A 54 -6.53 26.78 -2.50
N GLY A 55 -6.58 26.66 -3.82
CA GLY A 55 -6.29 27.72 -4.79
C GLY A 55 -7.48 27.94 -5.72
#